data_AF-M1MDA8-F1
#
_entry.id   AF-M1MDA8-F1
#
_cell.length_a   1.000
_cell.length_b   1.000
_cell.length_c   1.000
_cell.angle_alpha   90.00
_cell.angle_beta   90.00
_cell.angle_gamma   90.00
#
_symmetry.space_group_name_H-M   'P 1'
#
loop_
_entity.id
_entity.type
_entity.pdbx_description
1 polymer ?
#
loop_
_entity_poly.entity_id
_entity_poly.type
_entity_poly.pdbx_seq_one_letter_code
_entity_poly.pdbx_strand_id
1 'polypeptide(L)'
;MIKNFSKKIIALVILIAVIICYAAKDVIFNYYYTNFSEAYADPISSEADFKFDSKTGEIIKYIGKQPKVVIPDTINGEAVTGIRKNAFADCSNLEKITISDSITNIGINAFGNCVNLKNILVKYNNKYYTSIDGVLFNKLKTEIIKYPEGKKETNYTIPKSVVSIGDGTFISSHNLTNITIPNSVTSIGEKAFNGCNGLASINIPDGVTNIGNNAFGHCNKLINIKIPSGVTNISSSEFADCISLESVTISNSVVSIGDSAFYGCIGLKSIEIPDSVTSIGSGAFYGCSNLEKVTIPNGLVSIEKYAFYECVSLADVTIPSSVTSIGKNAFLGCVNTIFYLENQKTKELLLQLEDNSATYMDSSKIVIK
;
A
#
# COMPACT_ATOMS: atom_id res chain seq x y z
N MET A 1 -9.29 44.76 -56.63
CA MET A 1 -10.36 43.82 -56.19
C MET A 1 -9.85 42.59 -55.46
N ILE A 2 -8.71 42.00 -55.83
CA ILE A 2 -8.22 40.70 -55.29
C ILE A 2 -7.83 40.76 -53.79
N LYS A 3 -7.29 41.88 -53.28
CA LYS A 3 -6.94 42.04 -51.84
C LYS A 3 -8.12 42.09 -50.87
N ASN A 4 -9.32 42.51 -51.30
CA ASN A 4 -10.52 42.56 -50.45
C ASN A 4 -11.25 41.21 -50.40
N PHE A 5 -11.05 40.35 -51.40
CA PHE A 5 -11.61 39.00 -51.44
C PHE A 5 -10.93 38.08 -50.43
N SER A 6 -9.60 38.21 -50.30
CA SER A 6 -8.77 37.47 -49.32
C SER A 6 -9.14 37.78 -47.86
N LYS A 7 -9.39 39.05 -47.50
CA LYS A 7 -9.78 39.42 -46.13
C LYS A 7 -11.15 38.87 -45.71
N LYS A 8 -12.11 38.82 -46.63
CA LYS A 8 -13.44 38.26 -46.36
C LYS A 8 -13.40 36.73 -46.19
N ILE A 9 -12.55 36.04 -46.95
CA ILE A 9 -12.34 34.60 -46.80
C ILE A 9 -11.64 34.27 -45.48
N ILE A 10 -10.62 35.04 -45.09
CA ILE A 10 -9.93 34.85 -43.80
C ILE A 10 -10.87 35.13 -42.62
N ALA A 11 -11.68 36.18 -42.69
CA ALA A 11 -12.67 36.48 -41.66
C ALA A 11 -13.75 35.38 -41.57
N LEU A 12 -14.18 34.81 -42.70
CA LEU A 12 -15.12 33.69 -42.74
C LEU A 12 -14.52 32.40 -42.17
N VAL A 13 -13.24 32.10 -42.46
CA VAL A 13 -12.54 30.94 -41.90
C VAL A 13 -12.33 31.08 -40.39
N ILE A 14 -12.00 32.27 -39.89
CA ILE A 14 -11.89 32.53 -38.45
C ILE A 14 -13.27 32.43 -37.78
N LEU A 15 -14.32 32.98 -38.40
CA LEU A 15 -15.69 32.87 -37.88
C LEU A 15 -16.16 31.41 -37.84
N ILE A 16 -15.88 30.62 -38.88
CA ILE A 16 -16.17 29.18 -38.92
C ILE A 16 -15.35 28.44 -37.85
N ALA A 17 -14.07 28.76 -37.66
CA ALA A 17 -13.26 28.16 -36.60
C ALA A 17 -13.76 28.52 -35.18
N VAL A 18 -14.19 29.77 -34.96
CA VAL A 18 -14.81 30.20 -33.70
C VAL A 18 -16.15 29.51 -33.48
N ILE A 19 -16.99 29.38 -34.52
CA ILE A 19 -18.26 28.65 -34.47
C ILE A 19 -18.03 27.16 -34.23
N ILE A 20 -17.02 26.54 -34.83
CA ILE A 20 -16.64 25.14 -34.58
C ILE A 20 -16.11 24.99 -33.15
N CYS A 21 -15.32 25.94 -32.62
CA CYS A 21 -14.89 25.93 -31.23
C CYS A 21 -16.06 26.15 -30.25
N TYR A 22 -17.06 26.96 -30.61
CA TYR A 22 -18.25 27.21 -29.80
C TYR A 22 -19.21 26.01 -29.84
N ALA A 23 -19.43 25.41 -31.01
CA ALA A 23 -20.20 24.19 -31.19
C ALA A 23 -19.49 22.97 -30.57
N ALA A 24 -18.16 22.91 -30.61
CA ALA A 24 -17.39 21.91 -29.85
C ALA A 24 -17.51 22.17 -28.35
N LYS A 25 -17.56 23.42 -27.89
CA LYS A 25 -17.93 23.74 -26.50
C LYS A 25 -19.33 23.26 -26.17
N ASP A 26 -20.33 23.40 -27.04
CA ASP A 26 -21.70 22.94 -26.79
C ASP A 26 -21.87 21.43 -26.93
N VAL A 27 -21.07 20.75 -27.75
CA VAL A 27 -21.03 19.28 -27.87
C VAL A 27 -20.23 18.67 -26.73
N ILE A 28 -19.12 19.28 -26.31
CA ILE A 28 -18.34 18.88 -25.13
C ILE A 28 -19.14 19.21 -23.87
N PHE A 29 -19.75 20.39 -23.78
CA PHE A 29 -20.65 20.77 -22.70
C PHE A 29 -21.85 19.83 -22.69
N ASN A 30 -22.55 19.55 -23.80
CA ASN A 30 -23.64 18.58 -23.81
C ASN A 30 -23.19 17.15 -23.53
N TYR A 31 -22.01 16.72 -23.98
CA TYR A 31 -21.44 15.41 -23.64
C TYR A 31 -21.08 15.34 -22.15
N TYR A 32 -20.58 16.42 -21.56
CA TYR A 32 -20.40 16.53 -20.13
C TYR A 32 -21.73 16.71 -19.40
N TYR A 33 -22.74 17.37 -19.98
CA TYR A 33 -24.02 17.71 -19.36
C TYR A 33 -25.00 16.54 -19.37
N THR A 34 -25.01 15.71 -20.42
CA THR A 34 -25.75 14.44 -20.45
C THR A 34 -25.09 13.39 -19.55
N ASN A 35 -23.75 13.32 -19.52
CA ASN A 35 -23.02 12.52 -18.54
C ASN A 35 -23.11 13.10 -17.10
N PHE A 36 -23.36 14.40 -16.93
CA PHE A 36 -23.65 15.04 -15.64
C PHE A 36 -25.11 14.82 -15.21
N SER A 37 -26.09 14.84 -16.13
CA SER A 37 -27.50 14.74 -15.78
C SER A 37 -27.89 13.32 -15.36
N GLU A 38 -27.24 12.30 -15.92
CA GLU A 38 -27.39 10.92 -15.42
C GLU A 38 -26.76 10.70 -14.03
N ALA A 39 -25.84 11.56 -13.59
CA ALA A 39 -25.27 11.50 -12.24
C ALA A 39 -26.19 12.08 -11.14
N TYR A 40 -27.25 12.81 -11.51
CA TYR A 40 -28.20 13.42 -10.56
C TYR A 40 -29.52 12.67 -10.40
N ALA A 41 -29.74 11.59 -11.14
CA ALA A 41 -30.90 10.69 -11.01
C ALA A 41 -30.57 9.39 -10.24
N ASP A 42 -29.37 9.29 -9.65
CA ASP A 42 -29.04 8.18 -8.76
C ASP A 42 -29.85 8.33 -7.45
N PRO A 43 -30.40 7.24 -6.88
CA PRO A 43 -31.13 7.31 -5.61
C PRO A 43 -30.20 7.93 -4.54
N ILE A 44 -30.59 9.10 -4.06
CA ILE A 44 -29.87 9.83 -3.02
C ILE A 44 -30.02 9.01 -1.74
N SER A 45 -28.90 8.56 -1.18
CA SER A 45 -28.84 8.04 0.19
C SER A 45 -29.57 9.01 1.12
N SER A 46 -30.43 8.48 1.99
CA SER A 46 -31.17 9.32 2.94
C SER A 46 -30.20 9.93 3.95
N GLU A 47 -30.49 11.13 4.47
CA GLU A 47 -29.71 11.68 5.60
C GLU A 47 -29.66 10.72 6.79
N ALA A 48 -30.71 9.90 6.98
CA ALA A 48 -30.77 8.87 8.01
C ALA A 48 -29.73 7.74 7.84
N ASP A 49 -29.14 7.59 6.65
CA ASP A 49 -28.12 6.59 6.38
C ASP A 49 -26.74 6.97 6.96
N PHE A 50 -26.57 8.20 7.45
CA PHE A 50 -25.30 8.72 7.95
C PHE A 50 -25.33 8.94 9.46
N LYS A 51 -24.44 8.27 10.19
CA LYS A 51 -24.07 8.67 11.55
C LYS A 51 -23.14 9.87 11.45
N PHE A 52 -23.56 11.00 11.99
CA PHE A 52 -22.94 12.31 11.78
C PHE A 52 -22.66 13.01 13.10
N ASP A 53 -21.50 13.66 13.20
CA ASP A 53 -21.13 14.50 14.33
C ASP A 53 -21.27 15.98 13.94
N SER A 54 -22.38 16.61 14.34
CA SER A 54 -22.68 18.01 14.02
C SER A 54 -21.71 19.02 14.63
N LYS A 55 -20.93 18.66 15.66
CA LYS A 55 -19.94 19.57 16.24
C LYS A 55 -18.71 19.70 15.37
N THR A 56 -18.36 18.63 14.66
CA THR A 56 -17.16 18.58 13.80
C THR A 56 -17.49 18.68 12.32
N GLY A 57 -18.74 18.42 11.93
CA GLY A 57 -19.15 18.33 10.53
C GLY A 57 -18.74 17.02 9.87
N GLU A 58 -18.45 15.96 10.62
CA GLU A 58 -17.90 14.73 10.07
C GLU A 58 -18.88 13.55 10.07
N ILE A 59 -18.89 12.79 8.98
CA ILE A 59 -19.54 11.48 8.92
C ILE A 59 -18.70 10.49 9.72
N ILE A 60 -19.31 9.92 10.76
CA ILE A 60 -18.72 8.91 11.64
C ILE A 60 -18.82 7.52 11.00
N LYS A 61 -20.00 7.18 10.46
CA LYS A 61 -20.27 5.88 9.84
C LYS A 61 -21.43 5.99 8.86
N TYR A 62 -21.31 5.34 7.72
CA TYR A 62 -22.45 5.08 6.83
C TYR A 62 -23.09 3.74 7.20
N ILE A 63 -24.40 3.76 7.44
CA ILE A 63 -25.23 2.60 7.80
C ILE A 63 -26.25 2.23 6.73
N GLY A 64 -26.35 3.02 5.66
CA GLY A 64 -27.19 2.72 4.52
C GLY A 64 -26.71 1.48 3.75
N LYS A 65 -27.58 0.98 2.86
CA LYS A 65 -27.32 -0.23 2.06
C LYS A 65 -27.30 0.02 0.55
N GLN A 66 -27.43 1.28 0.15
CA GLN A 66 -27.52 1.65 -1.26
C GLN A 66 -26.20 1.37 -2.00
N PRO A 67 -26.28 0.86 -3.24
CA PRO A 67 -25.08 0.63 -4.05
C PRO A 67 -24.49 1.93 -4.61
N LYS A 68 -25.27 3.01 -4.62
CA LYS A 68 -24.82 4.32 -5.06
C LYS A 68 -25.09 5.32 -3.95
N VAL A 69 -24.07 6.11 -3.60
CA VAL A 69 -24.14 7.08 -2.51
C VAL A 69 -23.65 8.43 -3.00
N VAL A 70 -24.39 9.48 -2.64
CA VAL A 70 -23.93 10.86 -2.76
C VAL A 70 -23.80 11.39 -1.35
N ILE A 71 -22.58 11.78 -0.95
CA ILE A 71 -22.38 12.40 0.34
C ILE A 71 -23.10 13.76 0.30
N PRO A 72 -24.05 14.06 1.17
CA PRO A 72 -24.75 15.34 1.12
C PRO A 72 -23.83 16.48 1.59
N ASP A 73 -24.05 17.71 1.08
CA ASP A 73 -23.30 18.89 1.55
C ASP A 73 -23.73 19.31 2.97
N THR A 74 -24.94 18.91 3.40
CA THR A 74 -25.49 19.14 4.74
C THR A 74 -26.23 17.93 5.27
N ILE A 75 -26.23 17.71 6.59
CA ILE A 75 -27.10 16.74 7.29
C ILE A 75 -27.79 17.47 8.43
N ASN A 76 -29.13 17.43 8.48
CA ASN A 76 -29.95 18.21 9.43
C ASN A 76 -29.63 19.72 9.44
N GLY A 77 -29.29 20.28 8.28
CA GLY A 77 -28.92 21.69 8.11
C GLY A 77 -27.48 22.06 8.49
N GLU A 78 -26.71 21.11 9.05
CA GLU A 78 -25.30 21.32 9.42
C GLU A 78 -24.38 20.88 8.28
N ALA A 79 -23.30 21.62 8.05
CA ALA A 79 -22.36 21.33 6.96
C ALA A 79 -21.61 20.01 7.16
N VAL A 80 -21.54 19.18 6.12
CA VAL A 80 -20.70 17.98 6.11
C VAL A 80 -19.34 18.32 5.53
N THR A 81 -18.33 18.43 6.36
CA THR A 81 -16.97 18.84 5.99
C THR A 81 -15.99 17.67 5.95
N GLY A 82 -16.30 16.53 6.58
CA GLY A 82 -15.37 15.42 6.65
C GLY A 82 -15.97 14.03 6.68
N ILE A 83 -15.13 13.04 6.39
CA ILE A 83 -15.41 11.61 6.49
C ILE A 83 -14.39 11.02 7.45
N ARG A 84 -14.83 10.43 8.56
CA ARG A 84 -13.89 9.84 9.53
C ARG A 84 -13.21 8.58 9.00
N LYS A 85 -12.11 8.22 9.67
CA LYS A 85 -11.45 6.92 9.52
C LYS A 85 -12.49 5.80 9.57
N ASN A 86 -12.43 4.89 8.60
CA ASN A 86 -13.31 3.72 8.48
C ASN A 86 -14.83 4.02 8.34
N ALA A 87 -15.26 5.26 8.05
CA ALA A 87 -16.67 5.61 8.03
C ALA A 87 -17.51 4.79 7.03
N PHE A 88 -16.96 4.42 5.89
CA PHE A 88 -17.55 3.52 4.90
C PHE A 88 -16.83 2.17 4.84
N ALA A 89 -15.99 1.85 5.82
CA ALA A 89 -15.30 0.56 5.82
C ALA A 89 -16.31 -0.60 5.81
N ASP A 90 -16.00 -1.63 5.01
CA ASP A 90 -16.77 -2.85 4.82
C ASP A 90 -18.17 -2.63 4.21
N CYS A 91 -18.42 -1.48 3.58
CA CYS A 91 -19.64 -1.23 2.80
C CYS A 91 -19.63 -2.05 1.49
N SER A 92 -19.83 -3.37 1.61
CA SER A 92 -19.72 -4.32 0.50
C SER A 92 -20.76 -4.13 -0.60
N ASN A 93 -21.90 -3.50 -0.32
CA ASN A 93 -22.89 -3.16 -1.37
C ASN A 93 -22.50 -1.93 -2.18
N LEU A 94 -21.60 -1.08 -1.68
CA LEU A 94 -21.29 0.21 -2.30
C LEU A 94 -20.52 0.00 -3.60
N GLU A 95 -21.11 0.42 -4.72
CA GLU A 95 -20.53 0.36 -6.07
C GLU A 95 -20.03 1.71 -6.57
N LYS A 96 -20.66 2.80 -6.13
CA LYS A 96 -20.33 4.16 -6.54
C LYS A 96 -20.53 5.12 -5.37
N ILE A 97 -19.58 6.02 -5.16
CA ILE A 97 -19.74 7.12 -4.22
C ILE A 97 -19.34 8.46 -4.84
N THR A 98 -20.10 9.50 -4.54
CA THR A 98 -19.83 10.87 -4.98
C THR A 98 -19.47 11.74 -3.77
N ILE A 99 -18.25 12.25 -3.76
CA ILE A 99 -17.74 13.21 -2.79
C ILE A 99 -18.28 14.60 -3.14
N SER A 100 -18.95 15.25 -2.19
CA SER A 100 -19.58 16.55 -2.39
C SER A 100 -18.62 17.73 -2.26
N ASP A 101 -19.10 18.93 -2.59
CA ASP A 101 -18.28 20.14 -2.69
C ASP A 101 -17.77 20.61 -1.33
N SER A 102 -18.54 20.34 -0.27
CA SER A 102 -18.24 20.70 1.12
C SER A 102 -17.12 19.88 1.78
N ILE A 103 -16.77 18.71 1.24
CA ILE A 103 -15.80 17.79 1.88
C ILE A 103 -14.39 18.34 1.78
N THR A 104 -13.77 18.56 2.94
CA THR A 104 -12.40 19.05 3.11
C THR A 104 -11.47 17.97 3.62
N ASN A 105 -11.96 16.96 4.34
CA ASN A 105 -11.14 15.90 4.94
C ASN A 105 -11.71 14.50 4.69
N ILE A 106 -10.85 13.55 4.32
CA ILE A 106 -11.19 12.13 4.19
C ILE A 106 -10.20 11.34 5.04
N GLY A 107 -10.69 10.71 6.09
CA GLY A 107 -9.89 9.93 7.02
C GLY A 107 -9.31 8.67 6.40
N ILE A 108 -8.21 8.20 6.99
CA ILE A 108 -7.52 6.96 6.60
C ILE A 108 -8.52 5.81 6.48
N ASN A 109 -8.42 5.04 5.39
CA ASN A 109 -9.25 3.87 5.15
C ASN A 109 -10.77 4.14 5.22
N ALA A 110 -11.22 5.38 4.93
CA ALA A 110 -12.63 5.73 4.92
C ALA A 110 -13.47 4.77 4.06
N PHE A 111 -12.92 4.30 2.94
CA PHE A 111 -13.56 3.37 1.99
C PHE A 111 -12.86 1.99 1.95
N GLY A 112 -12.28 1.55 3.07
CA GLY A 112 -11.60 0.25 3.13
C GLY A 112 -12.54 -0.94 2.97
N ASN A 113 -12.11 -2.00 2.29
CA ASN A 113 -12.89 -3.23 2.11
C ASN A 113 -14.27 -2.99 1.45
N CYS A 114 -14.41 -1.92 0.68
CA CYS A 114 -15.60 -1.70 -0.16
C CYS A 114 -15.46 -2.53 -1.44
N VAL A 115 -15.53 -3.85 -1.33
CA VAL A 115 -15.14 -4.81 -2.38
C VAL A 115 -15.87 -4.68 -3.72
N ASN A 116 -17.04 -4.03 -3.75
CA ASN A 116 -17.79 -3.76 -4.98
C ASN A 116 -17.66 -2.32 -5.50
N LEU A 117 -16.91 -1.45 -4.81
CA LEU A 117 -16.75 -0.05 -5.18
C LEU A 117 -15.94 0.05 -6.46
N LYS A 118 -16.57 0.54 -7.52
CA LYS A 118 -15.99 0.68 -8.86
C LYS A 118 -15.60 2.13 -9.16
N ASN A 119 -16.32 3.08 -8.57
CA ASN A 119 -16.19 4.50 -8.91
C ASN A 119 -16.30 5.40 -7.68
N ILE A 120 -15.28 6.23 -7.47
CA ILE A 120 -15.34 7.39 -6.59
C ILE A 120 -15.37 8.63 -7.48
N LEU A 121 -16.48 9.35 -7.48
CA LEU A 121 -16.63 10.63 -8.16
C LEU A 121 -16.42 11.77 -7.18
N VAL A 122 -16.03 12.93 -7.68
CA VAL A 122 -15.88 14.15 -6.89
C VAL A 122 -16.61 15.28 -7.62
N LYS A 123 -17.49 16.01 -6.92
CA LYS A 123 -18.17 17.18 -7.50
C LYS A 123 -17.16 18.27 -7.90
N TYR A 124 -17.49 19.02 -8.94
CA TYR A 124 -16.54 19.89 -9.64
C TYR A 124 -16.00 21.04 -8.78
N ASN A 125 -16.80 21.57 -7.84
CA ASN A 125 -16.40 22.68 -6.96
C ASN A 125 -15.63 22.22 -5.73
N ASN A 126 -15.50 20.92 -5.47
CA ASN A 126 -14.67 20.45 -4.35
C ASN A 126 -13.24 20.99 -4.51
N LYS A 127 -12.76 21.70 -3.49
CA LYS A 127 -11.47 22.41 -3.52
C LYS A 127 -10.28 21.52 -3.16
N TYR A 128 -10.53 20.35 -2.58
CA TYR A 128 -9.51 19.52 -1.92
C TYR A 128 -9.25 18.18 -2.63
N TYR A 129 -10.24 17.68 -3.37
CA TYR A 129 -10.19 16.38 -4.02
C TYR A 129 -10.56 16.47 -5.50
N THR A 130 -10.18 15.43 -6.24
CA THR A 130 -10.59 15.21 -7.62
C THR A 130 -10.64 13.73 -7.91
N SER A 131 -11.31 13.36 -9.00
CA SER A 131 -11.35 11.97 -9.47
C SER A 131 -10.84 11.89 -10.90
N ILE A 132 -10.11 10.82 -11.20
CA ILE A 132 -9.66 10.47 -12.56
C ILE A 132 -10.07 9.02 -12.76
N ASP A 133 -10.93 8.75 -13.74
CA ASP A 133 -11.42 7.41 -14.09
C ASP A 133 -11.95 6.60 -12.88
N GLY A 134 -12.63 7.30 -11.97
CA GLY A 134 -13.22 6.73 -10.76
C GLY A 134 -12.24 6.54 -9.60
N VAL A 135 -10.98 6.94 -9.73
CA VAL A 135 -9.95 6.86 -8.67
C VAL A 135 -9.82 8.21 -7.97
N LEU A 136 -9.73 8.20 -6.64
CA LEU A 136 -9.71 9.40 -5.80
C LEU A 136 -8.28 9.93 -5.62
N PHE A 137 -8.12 11.23 -5.82
CA PHE A 137 -6.88 11.98 -5.62
C PHE A 137 -7.13 13.25 -4.81
N ASN A 138 -6.06 13.83 -4.26
CA ASN A 138 -6.11 15.22 -3.84
C ASN A 138 -6.27 16.15 -5.07
N LYS A 139 -6.71 17.40 -4.88
CA LYS A 139 -7.07 18.31 -5.97
C LYS A 139 -5.93 18.51 -6.98
N LEU A 140 -4.71 18.58 -6.47
CA LEU A 140 -3.49 18.79 -7.25
C LEU A 140 -2.98 17.52 -7.96
N LYS A 141 -3.57 16.35 -7.67
CA LYS A 141 -3.15 15.03 -8.19
C LYS A 141 -1.70 14.69 -7.82
N THR A 142 -1.23 15.21 -6.69
CA THR A 142 0.08 14.88 -6.11
C THR A 142 -0.01 13.69 -5.16
N GLU A 143 -1.21 13.31 -4.76
CA GLU A 143 -1.47 12.13 -3.94
C GLU A 143 -2.63 11.33 -4.54
N ILE A 144 -2.42 10.02 -4.72
CA ILE A 144 -3.51 9.06 -4.92
C ILE A 144 -3.99 8.60 -3.55
N ILE A 145 -5.29 8.70 -3.30
CA ILE A 145 -5.89 8.50 -1.98
C ILE A 145 -6.61 7.15 -1.90
N LYS A 146 -7.37 6.79 -2.94
CA LYS A 146 -8.10 5.53 -2.97
C LYS A 146 -8.33 5.04 -4.39
N TYR A 147 -7.84 3.83 -4.65
CA TYR A 147 -8.25 3.00 -5.78
C TYR A 147 -9.47 2.15 -5.37
N PRO A 148 -10.56 2.18 -6.14
CA PRO A 148 -11.74 1.37 -5.85
C PRO A 148 -11.49 -0.14 -6.04
N GLU A 149 -11.72 -0.94 -5.00
CA GLU A 149 -11.43 -2.39 -4.96
C GLU A 149 -12.24 -3.22 -5.97
N GLY A 150 -13.45 -2.76 -6.30
CA GLY A 150 -14.36 -3.41 -7.23
C GLY A 150 -14.02 -3.19 -8.71
N LYS A 151 -13.01 -2.38 -9.03
CA LYS A 151 -12.49 -2.21 -10.40
C LYS A 151 -11.97 -3.54 -10.95
N LYS A 152 -12.19 -3.76 -12.25
CA LYS A 152 -11.93 -5.05 -12.94
C LYS A 152 -10.67 -5.02 -13.79
N GLU A 153 -10.12 -3.84 -13.98
CA GLU A 153 -8.86 -3.62 -14.66
C GLU A 153 -7.74 -4.38 -13.93
N THR A 154 -6.89 -5.05 -14.71
CA THR A 154 -5.75 -5.81 -14.19
C THR A 154 -4.48 -4.96 -14.14
N ASN A 155 -4.49 -3.81 -14.80
CA ASN A 155 -3.35 -2.91 -14.90
C ASN A 155 -3.77 -1.50 -14.49
N TYR A 156 -2.90 -0.81 -13.77
CA TYR A 156 -3.09 0.60 -13.45
C TYR A 156 -1.77 1.37 -13.57
N THR A 157 -1.82 2.54 -14.21
CA THR A 157 -0.67 3.46 -14.30
C THR A 157 -0.97 4.69 -13.46
N ILE A 158 -0.18 4.91 -12.41
CA ILE A 158 -0.32 6.08 -11.56
C ILE A 158 0.16 7.31 -12.36
N PRO A 159 -0.60 8.43 -12.38
CA PRO A 159 -0.21 9.64 -13.11
C PRO A 159 1.13 10.21 -12.66
N LYS A 160 1.93 10.74 -13.60
CA LYS A 160 3.27 11.31 -13.34
C LYS A 160 3.28 12.53 -12.40
N SER A 161 2.13 13.12 -12.10
CA SER A 161 2.02 14.20 -11.11
C SER A 161 2.06 13.71 -9.67
N VAL A 162 1.83 12.40 -9.45
CA VAL A 162 1.74 11.81 -8.12
C VAL A 162 3.12 11.72 -7.48
N VAL A 163 3.21 12.22 -6.25
CA VAL A 163 4.40 12.24 -5.39
C VAL A 163 4.23 11.29 -4.21
N SER A 164 3.00 11.01 -3.78
CA SER A 164 2.72 10.05 -2.69
C SER A 164 1.57 9.09 -3.02
N ILE A 165 1.70 7.86 -2.56
CA ILE A 165 0.63 6.87 -2.52
C ILE A 165 0.11 6.81 -1.08
N GLY A 166 -1.13 7.23 -0.85
CA GLY A 166 -1.71 7.33 0.49
C GLY A 166 -1.99 5.98 1.16
N ASP A 167 -2.29 6.03 2.45
CA ASP A 167 -2.59 4.85 3.27
C ASP A 167 -3.78 4.05 2.71
N GLY A 168 -3.61 2.74 2.56
CA GLY A 168 -4.65 1.84 2.08
C GLY A 168 -5.14 2.12 0.65
N THR A 169 -4.38 2.85 -0.17
CA THR A 169 -4.81 3.26 -1.52
C THR A 169 -5.33 2.09 -2.36
N PHE A 170 -4.56 1.01 -2.45
CA PHE A 170 -4.86 -0.20 -3.22
C PHE A 170 -5.23 -1.40 -2.34
N ILE A 171 -5.52 -1.20 -1.05
CA ILE A 171 -5.86 -2.30 -0.13
C ILE A 171 -6.91 -3.23 -0.78
N SER A 172 -6.69 -4.54 -0.70
CA SER A 172 -7.56 -5.59 -1.22
C SER A 172 -7.89 -5.49 -2.73
N SER A 173 -7.08 -4.79 -3.53
CA SER A 173 -7.27 -4.69 -4.99
C SER A 173 -6.86 -5.98 -5.70
N HIS A 174 -7.63 -7.06 -5.51
CA HIS A 174 -7.29 -8.42 -5.92
C HIS A 174 -7.17 -8.62 -7.44
N ASN A 175 -7.77 -7.74 -8.25
CA ASN A 175 -7.72 -7.84 -9.72
C ASN A 175 -6.42 -7.25 -10.31
N LEU A 176 -5.75 -6.33 -9.61
CA LEU A 176 -4.54 -5.69 -10.11
C LEU A 176 -3.39 -6.69 -10.11
N THR A 177 -2.87 -6.99 -11.29
CA THR A 177 -1.70 -7.83 -11.50
C THR A 177 -0.44 -7.01 -11.74
N ASN A 178 -0.60 -5.76 -12.17
CA ASN A 178 0.50 -4.85 -12.47
C ASN A 178 0.12 -3.39 -12.16
N ILE A 179 1.01 -2.69 -11.47
CA ILE A 179 0.85 -1.27 -11.12
C ILE A 179 2.14 -0.55 -11.52
N THR A 180 2.01 0.45 -12.39
CA THR A 180 3.14 1.29 -12.79
C THR A 180 3.20 2.52 -11.89
N ILE A 181 4.24 2.59 -11.06
CA ILE A 181 4.54 3.73 -10.18
C ILE A 181 5.51 4.68 -10.91
N PRO A 182 5.20 5.99 -11.05
CA PRO A 182 6.09 6.94 -11.70
C PRO A 182 7.24 7.34 -10.78
N ASN A 183 8.38 7.72 -11.38
CA ASN A 183 9.59 8.16 -10.65
C ASN A 183 9.41 9.41 -9.78
N SER A 184 8.29 10.12 -9.91
CA SER A 184 7.92 11.25 -9.06
C SER A 184 7.51 10.83 -7.66
N VAL A 185 7.17 9.56 -7.44
CA VAL A 185 6.74 9.05 -6.12
C VAL A 185 7.93 8.95 -5.17
N THR A 186 7.79 9.56 -4.00
CA THR A 186 8.79 9.53 -2.93
C THR A 186 8.32 8.80 -1.67
N SER A 187 7.00 8.57 -1.52
CA SER A 187 6.44 7.85 -0.37
C SER A 187 5.28 6.92 -0.71
N ILE A 188 5.22 5.80 0.01
CA ILE A 188 4.15 4.80 0.00
C ILE A 188 3.62 4.66 1.43
N GLY A 189 2.31 4.83 1.62
CA GLY A 189 1.65 4.84 2.93
C GLY A 189 1.42 3.46 3.57
N GLU A 190 0.93 3.46 4.80
CA GLU A 190 0.56 2.25 5.54
C GLU A 190 -0.48 1.44 4.75
N LYS A 191 -0.29 0.12 4.63
CA LYS A 191 -1.23 -0.79 3.94
C LYS A 191 -1.54 -0.43 2.48
N ALA A 192 -0.72 0.40 1.83
CA ALA A 192 -1.02 0.93 0.49
C ALA A 192 -1.34 -0.16 -0.55
N PHE A 193 -0.72 -1.33 -0.49
CA PHE A 193 -0.96 -2.49 -1.35
C PHE A 193 -1.36 -3.74 -0.56
N ASN A 194 -1.79 -3.59 0.70
CA ASN A 194 -2.08 -4.75 1.54
C ASN A 194 -3.21 -5.60 0.93
N GLY A 195 -3.03 -6.91 0.84
CA GLY A 195 -4.04 -7.80 0.26
C GLY A 195 -4.17 -7.71 -1.27
N CYS A 196 -3.22 -7.11 -1.98
CA CYS A 196 -3.15 -7.12 -3.45
C CYS A 196 -2.79 -8.52 -4.00
N ASN A 197 -3.65 -9.51 -3.76
CA ASN A 197 -3.47 -10.92 -4.11
C ASN A 197 -3.33 -11.22 -5.61
N GLY A 198 -3.57 -10.25 -6.49
CA GLY A 198 -3.32 -10.37 -7.93
C GLY A 198 -1.90 -10.00 -8.33
N LEU A 199 -1.21 -9.19 -7.51
CA LEU A 199 0.04 -8.52 -7.85
C LEU A 199 1.22 -9.52 -7.81
N ALA A 200 1.79 -9.81 -8.98
CA ALA A 200 2.89 -10.78 -9.09
C ALA A 200 4.27 -10.14 -8.98
N SER A 201 4.38 -8.87 -9.39
CA SER A 201 5.61 -8.07 -9.36
C SER A 201 5.26 -6.60 -9.25
N ILE A 202 6.11 -5.82 -8.59
CA ILE A 202 6.00 -4.36 -8.56
C ILE A 202 7.40 -3.74 -8.60
N ASN A 203 7.56 -2.71 -9.45
CA ASN A 203 8.79 -1.93 -9.49
C ASN A 203 8.60 -0.66 -8.66
N ILE A 204 9.27 -0.58 -7.52
CA ILE A 204 9.31 0.62 -6.68
C ILE A 204 10.44 1.53 -7.20
N PRO A 205 10.16 2.78 -7.59
CA PRO A 205 11.18 3.70 -8.06
C PRO A 205 12.25 3.99 -7.00
N ASP A 206 13.50 4.18 -7.43
CA ASP A 206 14.63 4.46 -6.51
C ASP A 206 14.47 5.79 -5.74
N GLY A 207 13.58 6.69 -6.19
CA GLY A 207 13.23 7.94 -5.51
C GLY A 207 12.35 7.77 -4.26
N VAL A 208 11.82 6.57 -4.02
CA VAL A 208 11.04 6.26 -2.81
C VAL A 208 11.95 6.15 -1.60
N THR A 209 11.70 6.96 -0.58
CA THR A 209 12.47 7.00 0.67
C THR A 209 11.68 6.48 1.88
N ASN A 210 10.35 6.33 1.76
CA ASN A 210 9.49 5.87 2.83
C ASN A 210 8.45 4.87 2.32
N ILE A 211 8.37 3.72 2.98
CA ILE A 211 7.33 2.71 2.81
C ILE A 211 6.72 2.46 4.18
N GLY A 212 5.41 2.66 4.31
CA GLY A 212 4.69 2.55 5.58
C GLY A 212 4.43 1.10 5.99
N ASN A 213 4.10 0.91 7.27
CA ASN A 213 3.83 -0.40 7.85
C ASN A 213 2.86 -1.23 7.00
N ASN A 214 3.19 -2.51 6.83
CA ASN A 214 2.33 -3.49 6.19
C ASN A 214 1.91 -3.08 4.75
N ALA A 215 2.68 -2.24 4.05
CA ALA A 215 2.27 -1.73 2.74
C ALA A 215 2.12 -2.84 1.71
N PHE A 216 2.94 -3.89 1.76
CA PHE A 216 2.84 -5.07 0.88
C PHE A 216 2.37 -6.34 1.58
N GLY A 217 1.87 -6.28 2.82
CA GLY A 217 1.39 -7.48 3.52
C GLY A 217 0.23 -8.17 2.79
N HIS A 218 0.11 -9.48 2.93
CA HIS A 218 -0.85 -10.35 2.27
C HIS A 218 -0.87 -10.20 0.73
N CYS A 219 0.25 -9.85 0.10
CA CYS A 219 0.36 -9.88 -1.37
C CYS A 219 0.71 -11.31 -1.82
N ASN A 220 -0.27 -12.22 -1.76
CA ASN A 220 -0.01 -13.67 -1.82
C ASN A 220 0.59 -14.18 -3.14
N LYS A 221 0.54 -13.39 -4.23
CA LYS A 221 1.14 -13.72 -5.53
C LYS A 221 2.45 -12.99 -5.81
N LEU A 222 2.89 -12.07 -4.94
CA LEU A 222 4.12 -11.32 -5.15
C LEU A 222 5.31 -12.27 -5.09
N ILE A 223 6.05 -12.41 -6.18
CA ILE A 223 7.15 -13.39 -6.31
C ILE A 223 8.49 -12.78 -5.91
N ASN A 224 8.71 -11.52 -6.30
CA ASN A 224 9.95 -10.82 -6.04
C ASN A 224 9.69 -9.34 -5.79
N ILE A 225 10.58 -8.72 -5.01
CA ILE A 225 10.58 -7.28 -4.81
C ILE A 225 12.00 -6.74 -4.57
N LYS A 226 12.26 -5.54 -5.10
CA LYS A 226 13.47 -4.75 -4.84
C LYS A 226 13.11 -3.61 -3.89
N ILE A 227 13.78 -3.54 -2.74
CA ILE A 227 13.71 -2.40 -1.84
C ILE A 227 14.56 -1.27 -2.43
N PRO A 228 14.00 -0.07 -2.66
CA PRO A 228 14.72 1.05 -3.28
C PRO A 228 15.82 1.59 -2.35
N SER A 229 16.85 2.20 -2.94
CA SER A 229 18.03 2.65 -2.18
C SER A 229 17.80 3.85 -1.26
N GLY A 230 16.65 4.52 -1.37
CA GLY A 230 16.24 5.58 -0.45
C GLY A 230 15.63 5.07 0.86
N VAL A 231 15.25 3.79 0.93
CA VAL A 231 14.57 3.22 2.11
C VAL A 231 15.60 2.76 3.14
N THR A 232 15.42 3.22 4.38
CA THR A 232 16.33 2.93 5.49
C THR A 232 15.84 1.84 6.44
N ASN A 233 14.56 1.46 6.38
CA ASN A 233 14.02 0.40 7.23
C ASN A 233 13.02 -0.43 6.44
N ILE A 234 13.04 -1.75 6.64
CA ILE A 234 11.90 -2.60 6.27
C ILE A 234 10.92 -2.53 7.44
N SER A 235 9.72 -2.02 7.20
CA SER A 235 8.78 -1.67 8.25
C SER A 235 8.09 -2.90 8.87
N SER A 236 7.31 -2.68 9.93
CA SER A 236 6.58 -3.78 10.58
C SER A 236 5.57 -4.41 9.63
N SER A 237 5.57 -5.74 9.55
CA SER A 237 4.69 -6.54 8.69
C SER A 237 4.76 -6.21 7.19
N GLU A 238 5.82 -5.53 6.72
CA GLU A 238 5.93 -5.02 5.34
C GLU A 238 5.52 -6.03 4.27
N PHE A 239 5.96 -7.29 4.40
CA PHE A 239 5.69 -8.41 3.51
C PHE A 239 5.03 -9.59 4.25
N ALA A 240 4.37 -9.35 5.38
CA ALA A 240 3.74 -10.44 6.15
C ALA A 240 2.75 -11.23 5.27
N ASP A 241 2.79 -12.56 5.36
CA ASP A 241 2.02 -13.54 4.60
C ASP A 241 2.09 -13.38 3.07
N CYS A 242 3.17 -12.83 2.53
CA CYS A 242 3.47 -12.91 1.10
C CYS A 242 3.91 -14.34 0.73
N ILE A 243 2.97 -15.27 0.72
CA ILE A 243 3.26 -16.72 0.65
C ILE A 243 4.00 -17.18 -0.61
N SER A 244 3.96 -16.40 -1.70
CA SER A 244 4.68 -16.70 -2.95
C SER A 244 5.98 -15.92 -3.10
N LEU A 245 6.39 -15.12 -2.11
CA LEU A 245 7.59 -14.29 -2.18
C LEU A 245 8.83 -15.17 -2.08
N GLU A 246 9.52 -15.36 -3.20
CA GLU A 246 10.70 -16.22 -3.30
C GLU A 246 12.01 -15.47 -3.08
N SER A 247 12.05 -14.18 -3.44
CA SER A 247 13.27 -13.37 -3.37
C SER A 247 13.00 -11.91 -3.04
N VAL A 248 13.90 -11.31 -2.25
CA VAL A 248 13.86 -9.91 -1.85
C VAL A 248 15.24 -9.33 -2.03
N THR A 249 15.37 -8.28 -2.83
CA THR A 249 16.63 -7.52 -2.92
C THR A 249 16.58 -6.37 -1.93
N ILE A 250 17.37 -6.46 -0.86
CA ILE A 250 17.47 -5.42 0.17
C ILE A 250 18.63 -4.48 -0.18
N SER A 251 18.39 -3.18 -0.16
CA SER A 251 19.44 -2.17 -0.38
C SER A 251 20.36 -2.01 0.84
N ASN A 252 21.63 -1.69 0.62
CA ASN A 252 22.62 -1.34 1.66
C ASN A 252 22.30 -0.04 2.44
N SER A 253 21.21 0.63 2.11
CA SER A 253 20.66 1.74 2.89
C SER A 253 19.86 1.28 4.11
N VAL A 254 19.41 0.02 4.13
CA VAL A 254 18.54 -0.52 5.18
C VAL A 254 19.35 -0.77 6.45
N VAL A 255 18.93 -0.19 7.57
CA VAL A 255 19.57 -0.30 8.88
C VAL A 255 18.84 -1.23 9.84
N SER A 256 17.55 -1.51 9.59
CA SER A 256 16.75 -2.43 10.41
C SER A 256 15.67 -3.16 9.63
N ILE A 257 15.32 -4.36 10.11
CA ILE A 257 14.17 -5.15 9.68
C ILE A 257 13.17 -5.17 10.82
N GLY A 258 11.96 -4.66 10.58
CA GLY A 258 10.92 -4.50 11.59
C GLY A 258 10.22 -5.79 12.01
N ASP A 259 9.39 -5.66 13.05
CA ASP A 259 8.59 -6.77 13.59
C ASP A 259 7.71 -7.42 12.52
N SER A 260 7.72 -8.75 12.46
CA SER A 260 6.93 -9.55 11.51
C SER A 260 7.12 -9.19 10.03
N ALA A 261 8.22 -8.52 9.64
CA ALA A 261 8.42 -7.98 8.30
C ALA A 261 8.20 -9.01 7.17
N PHE A 262 8.61 -10.26 7.37
CA PHE A 262 8.45 -11.40 6.47
C PHE A 262 7.70 -12.57 7.14
N TYR A 263 6.90 -12.28 8.18
CA TYR A 263 6.10 -13.30 8.86
C TYR A 263 5.34 -14.14 7.83
N GLY A 264 5.36 -15.47 7.91
CA GLY A 264 4.59 -16.36 7.03
C GLY A 264 5.00 -16.33 5.55
N CYS A 265 6.16 -15.79 5.19
CA CYS A 265 6.69 -15.84 3.82
C CYS A 265 7.19 -17.25 3.47
N ILE A 266 6.28 -18.22 3.35
CA ILE A 266 6.60 -19.62 3.09
C ILE A 266 7.29 -19.85 1.73
N GLY A 267 7.20 -18.91 0.78
CA GLY A 267 7.89 -19.00 -0.51
C GLY A 267 9.37 -18.65 -0.44
N LEU A 268 9.81 -17.96 0.62
CA LEU A 268 11.14 -17.37 0.69
C LEU A 268 12.19 -18.45 0.96
N LYS A 269 13.10 -18.67 0.00
CA LYS A 269 14.12 -19.73 0.09
C LYS A 269 15.46 -19.26 0.61
N SER A 270 15.84 -18.03 0.26
CA SER A 270 17.09 -17.45 0.70
C SER A 270 16.95 -15.94 0.86
N ILE A 271 17.65 -15.38 1.84
CA ILE A 271 17.76 -13.93 2.00
C ILE A 271 19.17 -13.50 2.35
N GLU A 272 19.64 -12.46 1.66
CA GLU A 272 20.88 -11.76 1.96
C GLU A 272 20.54 -10.48 2.70
N ILE A 273 20.89 -10.42 3.98
CA ILE A 273 20.69 -9.23 4.81
C ILE A 273 21.97 -8.38 4.69
N PRO A 274 21.87 -7.10 4.26
CA PRO A 274 23.05 -6.29 3.97
C PRO A 274 23.81 -5.88 5.24
N ASP A 275 25.11 -5.61 5.09
CA ASP A 275 26.03 -5.27 6.18
C ASP A 275 25.62 -4.05 7.02
N SER A 276 24.76 -3.19 6.48
CA SER A 276 24.20 -2.02 7.15
C SER A 276 23.15 -2.34 8.22
N VAL A 277 22.56 -3.55 8.21
CA VAL A 277 21.49 -3.93 9.14
C VAL A 277 22.06 -4.24 10.52
N THR A 278 21.51 -3.55 11.52
CA THR A 278 21.94 -3.66 12.92
C THR A 278 20.94 -4.39 13.81
N SER A 279 19.67 -4.53 13.39
CA SER A 279 18.64 -5.25 14.15
C SER A 279 17.64 -5.99 13.28
N ILE A 280 17.18 -7.15 13.79
CA ILE A 280 16.09 -7.95 13.23
C ILE A 280 14.97 -8.04 14.27
N GLY A 281 13.79 -7.51 13.92
CA GLY A 281 12.62 -7.37 14.79
C GLY A 281 11.93 -8.68 15.19
N SER A 282 10.99 -8.56 16.12
CA SER A 282 10.26 -9.68 16.71
C SER A 282 9.47 -10.41 15.63
N GLY A 283 9.68 -11.71 15.48
CA GLY A 283 8.97 -12.52 14.50
C GLY A 283 9.26 -12.17 13.03
N ALA A 284 10.32 -11.43 12.73
CA ALA A 284 10.60 -10.90 11.39
C ALA A 284 10.53 -11.96 10.27
N PHE A 285 10.98 -13.19 10.52
CA PHE A 285 10.95 -14.34 9.61
C PHE A 285 10.15 -15.52 10.20
N TYR A 286 9.27 -15.27 11.18
CA TYR A 286 8.44 -16.31 11.79
C TYR A 286 7.71 -17.12 10.71
N GLY A 287 7.83 -18.44 10.75
CA GLY A 287 7.12 -19.35 9.84
C GLY A 287 7.57 -19.27 8.38
N CYS A 288 8.74 -18.71 8.09
CA CYS A 288 9.38 -18.84 6.76
C CYS A 288 9.90 -20.27 6.58
N SER A 289 8.99 -21.24 6.48
CA SER A 289 9.29 -22.66 6.61
C SER A 289 10.19 -23.23 5.50
N ASN A 290 10.24 -22.59 4.33
CA ASN A 290 11.14 -22.95 3.23
C ASN A 290 12.43 -22.11 3.18
N LEU A 291 12.70 -21.26 4.18
CA LEU A 291 13.93 -20.48 4.23
C LEU A 291 15.11 -21.41 4.53
N GLU A 292 15.90 -21.71 3.51
CA GLU A 292 17.06 -22.60 3.58
C GLU A 292 18.33 -21.84 3.98
N LYS A 293 18.48 -20.61 3.48
CA LYS A 293 19.70 -19.81 3.65
C LYS A 293 19.42 -18.38 4.10
N VAL A 294 20.04 -17.98 5.20
CA VAL A 294 20.13 -16.57 5.62
C VAL A 294 21.60 -16.17 5.75
N THR A 295 21.96 -15.02 5.17
CA THR A 295 23.26 -14.40 5.42
C THR A 295 23.07 -13.32 6.49
N ILE A 296 23.59 -13.57 7.70
CA ILE A 296 23.55 -12.62 8.82
C ILE A 296 24.76 -11.68 8.71
N PRO A 297 24.59 -10.35 8.75
CA PRO A 297 25.68 -9.41 8.53
C PRO A 297 26.56 -9.26 9.76
N ASN A 298 27.86 -9.01 9.54
CA ASN A 298 28.86 -8.83 10.60
C ASN A 298 28.62 -7.62 11.51
N GLY A 299 27.74 -6.69 11.10
CA GLY A 299 27.32 -5.54 11.89
C GLY A 299 26.09 -5.78 12.76
N LEU A 300 25.47 -6.97 12.71
CA LEU A 300 24.21 -7.22 13.39
C LEU A 300 24.39 -7.20 14.91
N VAL A 301 23.54 -6.44 15.62
CA VAL A 301 23.62 -6.26 17.08
C VAL A 301 22.56 -7.09 17.81
N SER A 302 21.32 -7.13 17.31
CA SER A 302 20.22 -7.86 17.96
C SER A 302 19.35 -8.67 17.00
N ILE A 303 18.93 -9.84 17.49
CA ILE A 303 17.91 -10.70 16.90
C ILE A 303 16.80 -10.83 17.93
N GLU A 304 15.63 -10.28 17.66
CA GLU A 304 14.54 -10.22 18.65
C GLU A 304 13.78 -11.55 18.79
N LYS A 305 12.87 -11.59 19.78
CA LYS A 305 12.07 -12.79 20.09
C LYS A 305 11.36 -13.35 18.85
N TYR A 306 11.34 -14.67 18.72
CA TYR A 306 10.70 -15.39 17.61
C TYR A 306 11.19 -15.04 16.20
N ALA A 307 12.30 -14.29 16.02
CA ALA A 307 12.71 -13.76 14.72
C ALA A 307 12.75 -14.81 13.60
N PHE A 308 13.22 -16.03 13.85
CA PHE A 308 13.26 -17.16 12.91
C PHE A 308 12.47 -18.37 13.44
N TYR A 309 11.45 -18.14 14.26
CA TYR A 309 10.62 -19.21 14.81
C TYR A 309 9.99 -20.04 13.67
N GLU A 310 10.02 -21.38 13.78
CA GLU A 310 9.47 -22.32 12.78
C GLU A 310 10.07 -22.17 11.35
N CYS A 311 11.33 -21.69 11.24
CA CYS A 311 12.11 -21.80 10.00
C CYS A 311 12.70 -23.21 9.85
N VAL A 312 11.82 -24.21 9.64
CA VAL A 312 12.17 -25.64 9.72
C VAL A 312 13.20 -26.12 8.68
N SER A 313 13.34 -25.42 7.56
CA SER A 313 14.31 -25.73 6.50
C SER A 313 15.65 -25.00 6.65
N LEU A 314 15.80 -24.15 7.66
CA LEU A 314 16.99 -23.32 7.83
C LEU A 314 18.21 -24.21 8.09
N ALA A 315 19.24 -24.08 7.24
CA ALA A 315 20.42 -24.94 7.29
C ALA A 315 21.55 -24.29 8.10
N ASP A 316 22.66 -23.93 7.44
CA ASP A 316 23.82 -23.37 8.11
C ASP A 316 23.63 -21.88 8.40
N VAL A 317 23.78 -21.48 9.66
CA VAL A 317 23.66 -20.07 10.10
C VAL A 317 24.92 -19.68 10.86
N THR A 318 25.60 -18.62 10.41
CA THR A 318 26.68 -18.01 11.19
C THR A 318 26.11 -16.90 12.05
N ILE A 319 26.37 -16.94 13.36
CA ILE A 319 26.04 -15.87 14.30
C ILE A 319 27.30 -15.04 14.52
N PRO A 320 27.38 -13.81 13.98
CA PRO A 320 28.58 -13.00 14.04
C PRO A 320 28.84 -12.49 15.46
N SER A 321 30.11 -12.24 15.73
CA SER A 321 30.64 -11.80 17.02
C SER A 321 30.06 -10.47 17.52
N SER A 322 29.50 -9.67 16.62
CA SER A 322 28.78 -8.42 16.90
C SER A 322 27.46 -8.61 17.64
N VAL A 323 26.83 -9.79 17.54
CA VAL A 323 25.52 -10.05 18.13
C VAL A 323 25.64 -10.03 19.66
N THR A 324 24.85 -9.14 20.27
CA THR A 324 24.86 -8.93 21.72
C THR A 324 23.58 -9.35 22.42
N SER A 325 22.51 -9.60 21.67
CA SER A 325 21.19 -10.02 22.17
C SER A 325 20.54 -10.99 21.18
N ILE A 326 20.03 -12.10 21.70
CA ILE A 326 19.16 -13.02 20.96
C ILE A 326 17.92 -13.24 21.83
N GLY A 327 16.75 -12.87 21.30
CA GLY A 327 15.49 -12.90 22.02
C GLY A 327 14.94 -14.32 22.18
N LYS A 328 14.11 -14.50 23.21
CA LYS A 328 13.45 -15.78 23.53
C LYS A 328 12.83 -16.41 22.28
N ASN A 329 13.08 -17.71 22.09
CA ASN A 329 12.55 -18.52 21.00
C ASN A 329 12.90 -18.02 19.59
N ALA A 330 13.93 -17.17 19.42
CA ALA A 330 14.34 -16.63 18.13
C ALA A 330 14.55 -17.72 17.07
N PHE A 331 15.04 -18.90 17.46
CA PHE A 331 15.31 -20.03 16.56
C PHE A 331 14.54 -21.30 16.96
N LEU A 332 13.49 -21.21 17.79
CA LEU A 332 12.71 -22.39 18.17
C LEU A 332 11.98 -22.95 16.93
N GLY A 333 12.09 -24.25 16.67
CA GLY A 333 11.59 -24.90 15.45
C GLY A 333 12.60 -24.97 14.29
N CYS A 334 13.80 -24.38 14.45
CA CYS A 334 14.92 -24.50 13.50
C CYS A 334 15.67 -25.84 13.66
N VAL A 335 14.94 -26.95 13.61
CA VAL A 335 15.38 -28.28 14.12
C VAL A 335 16.57 -28.91 13.41
N ASN A 336 16.91 -28.44 12.20
CA ASN A 336 18.03 -28.95 11.38
C ASN A 336 19.17 -27.93 11.25
N THR A 337 19.08 -26.78 11.92
CA THR A 337 20.01 -25.67 11.74
C THR A 337 21.33 -25.92 12.45
N ILE A 338 22.44 -25.73 11.74
CA ILE A 338 23.78 -25.75 12.32
C ILE A 338 24.22 -24.30 12.54
N PHE A 339 24.41 -23.92 13.80
CA PHE A 339 24.88 -22.60 14.18
C PHE A 339 26.40 -22.58 14.30
N TYR A 340 27.05 -21.72 13.52
CA TYR A 340 28.47 -21.41 13.61
C TYR A 340 28.68 -20.17 14.46
N LEU A 341 29.57 -20.26 15.44
CA LEU A 341 29.74 -19.26 16.48
C LEU A 341 31.12 -18.62 16.41
N GLU A 342 31.17 -17.29 16.35
CA GLU A 342 32.44 -16.57 16.27
C GLU A 342 33.07 -16.27 17.64
N ASN A 343 32.30 -16.31 18.75
CA ASN A 343 32.84 -16.08 20.08
C ASN A 343 32.04 -16.76 21.21
N GLN A 344 32.57 -16.71 22.43
CA GLN A 344 31.92 -17.29 23.61
C GLN A 344 30.60 -16.58 23.99
N LYS A 345 30.46 -15.29 23.69
CA LYS A 345 29.25 -14.53 24.02
C LYS A 345 28.06 -14.99 23.19
N THR A 346 28.23 -15.17 21.86
CA THR A 346 27.15 -15.65 20.99
C THR A 346 26.75 -17.09 21.33
N LYS A 347 27.73 -17.89 21.78
CA LYS A 347 27.48 -19.20 22.38
C LYS A 347 26.57 -19.12 23.61
N GLU A 348 26.91 -18.28 24.58
CA GLU A 348 26.11 -18.12 25.81
C GLU A 348 24.70 -17.62 25.51
N LEU A 349 24.54 -16.70 24.56
CA LEU A 349 23.23 -16.18 24.15
C LEU A 349 22.33 -17.28 23.57
N LEU A 350 22.84 -18.14 22.70
CA LEU A 350 22.04 -19.24 22.14
C LEU A 350 21.66 -20.27 23.20
N LEU A 351 22.55 -20.57 24.15
CA LEU A 351 22.29 -21.54 25.22
C LEU A 351 21.22 -21.06 26.20
N GLN A 352 21.01 -19.74 26.35
CA GLN A 352 19.95 -19.18 27.18
C GLN A 352 18.56 -19.32 26.57
N LEU A 353 18.45 -19.68 25.29
CA LEU A 353 17.16 -19.76 24.58
C LEU A 353 16.37 -21.04 24.87
N GLU A 354 16.97 -22.02 25.54
CA GLU A 354 16.40 -23.37 25.63
C GLU A 354 16.26 -23.90 27.05
N ASP A 355 15.13 -24.58 27.28
CA ASP A 355 14.90 -25.51 28.39
C ASP A 355 15.49 -26.92 28.07
N ASN A 356 16.79 -27.01 27.71
CA ASN A 356 17.59 -28.25 27.54
C ASN A 356 17.52 -29.04 26.19
N SER A 357 17.38 -28.44 25.00
CA SER A 357 17.31 -29.19 23.72
C SER A 357 18.57 -29.14 22.81
N ALA A 358 19.60 -28.38 23.17
CA ALA A 358 20.79 -28.15 22.35
C ALA A 358 21.69 -29.37 22.32
N THR A 359 22.07 -29.77 21.11
CA THR A 359 23.06 -30.82 20.88
C THR A 359 24.36 -30.18 20.38
N TYR A 360 25.45 -30.40 21.12
CA TYR A 360 26.78 -29.91 20.75
C TYR A 360 27.40 -30.78 19.65
N MET A 361 27.97 -30.15 18.63
CA MET A 361 28.86 -30.82 17.68
C MET A 361 30.33 -30.59 18.03
N ASP A 362 30.73 -29.33 18.29
CA ASP A 362 32.06 -28.95 18.79
C ASP A 362 32.06 -27.55 19.45
N SER A 363 33.24 -26.99 19.77
CA SER A 363 33.35 -25.68 20.42
C SER A 363 32.86 -24.49 19.59
N SER A 364 32.78 -24.64 18.27
CA SER A 364 32.38 -23.64 17.28
C SER A 364 31.01 -23.91 16.64
N LYS A 365 30.37 -25.05 16.96
CA LYS A 365 29.13 -25.50 16.33
C LYS A 365 28.09 -26.03 17.31
N ILE A 366 26.86 -25.53 17.20
CA ILE A 366 25.70 -25.97 18.00
C ILE A 366 24.52 -26.29 17.07
N VAL A 367 23.76 -27.33 17.40
CA VAL A 367 22.43 -27.60 16.82
C VAL A 367 21.39 -27.35 17.92
N ILE A 368 20.40 -26.51 17.63
CA ILE A 368 19.27 -26.17 18.51
C ILE A 368 18.08 -27.01 18.03
N LYS A 369 17.49 -27.82 18.92
CA LYS A 369 16.34 -28.67 18.58
C LYS A 369 15.03 -28.08 19.07
#